data_AF-A0A941VKS6-F1
#
_entry.id   AF-A0A941VKS6-F1
#
_cell.length_a   1.000
_cell.length_b   1.000
_cell.length_c   1.000
_cell.angle_alpha   90.00
_cell.angle_beta   90.00
_cell.angle_gamma   90.00
#
_symmetry.space_group_name_H-M   'P 1'
#
loop_
_entity.id
_entity.type
_entity.pdbx_description
1 polymer ?
#
loop_
_entity_poly.entity_id
_entity_poly.type
_entity_poly.pdbx_seq_one_letter_code
_entity_poly.pdbx_strand_id
1 'polypeptide(L)'
;GSVMMIVLAVTIMQLVIRFMRVATSELLSDVSPVFRNPHVGTVVASILGIILVLTGWWQYLWVLFGGANQLMASLALLIVTAWLMSQGKPASWTFYPMVFMFVTTTAALIYTSYNLLKRVFTGAVKGEALVGNTLMGFVGFFLVIAAIILAFEGVKAIMRYKSMRVQGAPAKA
;
A
#
# COMPACT_ATOMS: atom_id res chain seq x y z
N GLY A 1 -14.82 -30.07 7.47
CA GLY A 1 -14.92 -28.64 7.08
C GLY A 1 -14.32 -27.72 8.14
N SER A 2 -14.92 -27.66 9.32
CA SER A 2 -14.55 -26.75 10.43
C SER A 2 -13.11 -26.90 10.94
N VAL A 3 -12.59 -28.13 11.10
CA VAL A 3 -11.21 -28.38 11.55
C VAL A 3 -10.18 -27.79 10.59
N MET A 4 -10.38 -27.95 9.27
CA MET A 4 -9.49 -27.40 8.25
C MET A 4 -9.46 -25.87 8.30
N MET A 5 -10.61 -25.22 8.48
CA MET A 5 -10.68 -23.76 8.61
C MET A 5 -9.94 -23.25 9.84
N ILE A 6 -10.06 -23.95 10.99
CA ILE A 6 -9.34 -23.58 12.21
C ILE A 6 -7.83 -23.74 12.00
N VAL A 7 -7.38 -24.86 11.41
CA VAL A 7 -5.96 -25.09 11.15
C VAL A 7 -5.40 -24.02 10.21
N LEU A 8 -6.12 -23.68 9.13
CA LEU A 8 -5.73 -22.62 8.21
C LEU A 8 -5.68 -21.25 8.90
N ALA A 9 -6.66 -20.94 9.75
CA ALA A 9 -6.69 -19.69 10.49
C ALA A 9 -5.50 -19.57 11.44
N VAL A 10 -5.16 -20.65 12.15
CA VAL A 10 -4.00 -20.69 13.05
C VAL A 10 -2.70 -20.53 12.26
N THR A 11 -2.52 -21.22 11.13
CA THR A 11 -1.29 -21.07 10.33
C THR A 11 -1.12 -19.67 9.76
N ILE A 12 -2.21 -19.06 9.26
CA ILE A 12 -2.18 -17.66 8.79
C ILE A 12 -1.85 -16.72 9.96
N MET A 13 -2.46 -16.91 11.12
CA MET A 13 -2.16 -16.10 12.31
C MET A 13 -0.68 -16.19 12.71
N GLN A 14 -0.08 -17.39 12.67
CA GLN A 14 1.35 -17.57 12.96
C GLN A 14 2.23 -16.82 11.95
N LEU A 15 1.89 -16.87 10.66
CA LEU A 15 2.61 -16.12 9.62
C LEU A 15 2.52 -14.61 9.81
N VAL A 16 1.33 -14.10 10.15
CA VAL A 16 1.10 -12.68 10.42
C VAL A 16 1.93 -12.21 11.61
N ILE A 17 1.91 -12.93 12.74
CA ILE A 17 2.71 -12.58 13.93
C ILE A 17 4.21 -12.57 13.60
N ARG A 18 4.67 -13.53 12.79
CA ARG A 18 6.07 -13.58 12.34
C ARG A 18 6.45 -12.37 11.49
N PHE A 19 5.61 -12.02 10.53
CA PHE A 19 5.83 -10.84 9.68
C PHE A 19 5.81 -9.55 10.51
N MET A 20 4.81 -9.39 11.38
CA MET A 20 4.67 -8.19 12.22
C MET A 20 5.85 -8.01 13.17
N ARG A 21 6.44 -9.10 13.66
CA ARG A 21 7.67 -9.04 14.45
C ARG A 21 8.83 -8.45 13.65
N VAL A 22 9.03 -8.93 12.41
CA VAL A 22 10.07 -8.42 11.52
C VAL A 22 9.81 -6.95 11.20
N ALA A 23 8.59 -6.60 10.83
CA ALA A 23 8.20 -5.21 10.55
C ALA A 23 8.41 -4.29 11.77
N THR A 24 8.08 -4.74 12.98
CA THR A 24 8.31 -3.98 14.22
C THR A 24 9.81 -3.77 14.46
N SER A 25 10.63 -4.80 14.24
CA SER A 25 12.07 -4.66 14.38
C SER A 25 12.67 -3.76 13.30
N GLU A 26 12.23 -3.82 12.05
CA GLU A 26 12.77 -2.98 10.98
C GLU A 26 12.36 -1.51 11.16
N LEU A 27 11.11 -1.24 11.52
CA LEU A 27 10.60 0.13 11.64
C LEU A 27 11.06 0.84 12.92
N LEU A 28 11.26 0.10 14.02
CA LEU A 28 11.50 0.70 15.35
C LEU A 28 12.86 0.36 15.96
N SER A 29 13.68 -0.51 15.34
CA SER A 29 15.00 -0.85 15.91
C SER A 29 15.96 0.34 15.97
N ASP A 30 15.82 1.31 15.06
CA ASP A 30 16.62 2.54 15.07
C ASP A 30 16.19 3.52 16.17
N VAL A 31 14.94 3.41 16.65
CA VAL A 31 14.39 4.28 17.71
C VAL A 31 14.78 3.79 19.10
N SER A 32 14.75 2.48 19.34
CA SER A 32 15.15 1.91 20.64
C SER A 32 15.64 0.45 20.52
N PRO A 33 16.70 0.06 21.26
CA PRO A 33 17.20 -1.31 21.31
C PRO A 33 16.15 -2.35 21.76
N VAL A 34 15.12 -1.91 22.48
CA VAL A 34 14.04 -2.77 23.00
C VAL A 34 13.25 -3.44 21.86
N PHE A 35 13.09 -2.76 20.72
CA PHE A 35 12.36 -3.28 19.56
C PHE A 35 13.14 -4.31 18.75
N ARG A 36 14.44 -4.52 19.04
CA ARG A 36 15.21 -5.64 18.48
C ARG A 36 14.84 -6.98 19.10
N ASN A 37 14.16 -6.99 20.26
CA ASN A 37 13.78 -8.22 20.92
C ASN A 37 12.55 -8.87 20.24
N PRO A 38 12.67 -10.14 19.76
CA PRO A 38 11.58 -10.88 19.12
C PRO A 38 10.29 -10.99 19.96
N HIS A 39 10.43 -11.05 21.28
CA HIS A 39 9.30 -11.19 22.20
C HIS A 39 8.48 -9.90 22.27
N VAL A 40 9.15 -8.75 22.27
CA VAL A 40 8.49 -7.44 22.25
C VAL A 40 7.67 -7.27 20.97
N GLY A 41 8.26 -7.61 19.81
CA GLY A 41 7.53 -7.56 18.54
C GLY A 41 6.30 -8.48 18.50
N THR A 42 6.36 -9.63 19.18
CA THR A 42 5.22 -10.55 19.29
C THR A 42 4.11 -9.96 20.14
N VAL A 43 4.43 -9.39 21.31
CA VAL A 43 3.45 -8.74 22.19
C VAL A 43 2.79 -7.55 21.49
N VAL A 44 3.57 -6.71 20.82
CA VAL A 44 3.06 -5.57 20.04
C VAL A 44 2.10 -6.05 18.95
N ALA A 45 2.51 -7.03 18.15
CA ALA A 45 1.68 -7.58 17.07
C ALA A 45 0.36 -8.17 17.61
N SER A 46 0.41 -8.92 18.72
CA SER A 46 -0.78 -9.51 19.33
C SER A 46 -1.73 -8.45 19.89
N ILE A 47 -1.21 -7.43 20.59
CA ILE A 47 -2.05 -6.34 21.14
C ILE A 47 -2.73 -5.58 20.01
N LEU A 48 -1.98 -5.19 18.97
CA LEU A 48 -2.54 -4.50 17.81
C LEU A 48 -3.61 -5.35 17.11
N GLY A 49 -3.35 -6.64 16.92
CA GLY A 49 -4.31 -7.58 16.34
C GLY A 49 -5.60 -7.70 17.15
N ILE A 50 -5.49 -7.81 18.48
CA ILE A 50 -6.65 -7.88 19.38
C ILE A 50 -7.48 -6.60 19.30
N ILE A 51 -6.84 -5.42 19.37
CA ILE A 51 -7.54 -4.13 19.26
C ILE A 51 -8.29 -4.05 17.92
N LEU A 52 -7.63 -4.44 16.83
CA LEU A 52 -8.18 -4.36 15.48
C LEU A 52 -9.39 -5.28 15.26
N VAL A 53 -9.39 -6.47 15.87
CA VAL A 53 -10.52 -7.40 15.85
C VAL A 53 -11.67 -6.91 16.72
N LEU A 54 -11.39 -6.47 17.95
CA LEU A 54 -12.42 -6.03 18.90
C LEU A 54 -13.14 -4.76 18.44
N THR A 55 -12.40 -3.81 17.85
CA THR A 55 -12.96 -2.54 17.37
C THR A 55 -13.67 -2.63 16.01
N GLY A 56 -13.53 -3.75 15.29
CA GLY A 56 -14.09 -3.92 13.95
C GLY A 56 -13.45 -3.05 12.86
N TRP A 57 -12.39 -2.29 13.18
CA TRP A 57 -11.74 -1.36 12.24
C TRP A 57 -11.08 -2.05 11.04
N TRP A 58 -10.89 -3.37 11.11
CA TRP A 58 -10.36 -4.19 10.04
C TRP A 58 -11.13 -4.06 8.72
N GLN A 59 -12.45 -3.80 8.76
CA GLN A 59 -13.27 -3.65 7.54
C GLN A 59 -12.83 -2.46 6.70
N TYR A 60 -12.52 -1.34 7.35
CA TYR A 60 -12.04 -0.13 6.69
C TYR A 60 -10.61 -0.31 6.18
N LEU A 61 -9.74 -0.96 6.97
CA LEU A 61 -8.38 -1.30 6.53
C LEU A 61 -8.37 -2.20 5.31
N TRP A 62 -9.30 -3.15 5.23
CA TRP A 62 -9.37 -4.08 4.11
C TRP A 62 -9.52 -3.37 2.77
N VAL A 63 -10.41 -2.37 2.71
CA VAL A 63 -10.63 -1.56 1.50
C VAL A 63 -9.37 -0.76 1.15
N LEU A 64 -8.75 -0.11 2.13
CA LEU A 64 -7.53 0.67 1.92
C LEU A 64 -6.35 -0.21 1.50
N PHE A 65 -6.23 -1.41 2.07
CA PHE A 65 -5.21 -2.40 1.72
C PHE A 65 -5.37 -2.89 0.28
N GLY A 66 -6.61 -3.11 -0.17
CA GLY A 66 -6.90 -3.38 -1.57
C GLY A 66 -6.39 -2.28 -2.51
N GLY A 67 -6.61 -1.02 -2.16
CA GLY A 67 -6.07 0.13 -2.90
C GLY A 67 -4.54 0.20 -2.89
N ALA A 68 -3.90 0.01 -1.73
CA ALA A 68 -2.44 -0.01 -1.62
C ALA A 68 -1.81 -1.13 -2.48
N ASN A 69 -2.41 -2.32 -2.50
CA ASN A 69 -1.95 -3.42 -3.35
C ASN A 69 -2.07 -3.10 -4.84
N GLN A 70 -3.13 -2.38 -5.21
CA GLN A 70 -3.29 -1.93 -6.60
C GLN A 70 -2.25 -0.89 -6.99
N LEU A 71 -1.85 0.01 -6.08
CA LEU A 71 -0.74 0.94 -6.31
C LEU A 71 0.59 0.19 -6.50
N MET A 72 0.86 -0.85 -5.70
CA MET A 72 2.04 -1.71 -5.86
C MET A 72 2.03 -2.47 -7.19
N ALA A 73 0.86 -2.94 -7.63
CA ALA A 73 0.71 -3.56 -8.94
C ALA A 73 0.93 -2.57 -10.09
N SER A 74 0.47 -1.33 -9.96
CA SER A 74 0.78 -0.26 -10.92
C SER A 74 2.29 0.03 -10.99
N LEU A 75 2.97 0.06 -9.83
CA LEU A 75 4.44 0.19 -9.77
C LEU A 75 5.15 -0.98 -10.47
N ALA A 76 4.66 -2.21 -10.28
CA ALA A 76 5.20 -3.36 -11.00
C ALA A 76 5.04 -3.20 -12.53
N LEU A 77 3.88 -2.77 -13.01
CA LEU A 77 3.66 -2.50 -14.43
C LEU A 77 4.52 -1.35 -14.96
N LEU A 78 4.81 -0.33 -14.14
CA LEU A 78 5.75 0.73 -14.48
C LEU A 78 7.17 0.18 -14.68
N ILE A 79 7.64 -0.69 -13.79
CA ILE A 79 8.95 -1.35 -13.91
C ILE A 79 9.00 -2.19 -15.18
N VAL A 80 7.97 -2.99 -15.46
CA VAL A 80 7.91 -3.79 -16.69
C VAL A 80 7.87 -2.90 -17.92
N THR A 81 7.13 -1.79 -17.88
CA THR A 81 7.09 -0.80 -18.96
C THR A 81 8.47 -0.19 -19.21
N ALA A 82 9.16 0.24 -18.17
CA ALA A 82 10.53 0.76 -18.26
C ALA A 82 11.50 -0.29 -18.83
N TRP A 83 11.38 -1.55 -18.39
CA TRP A 83 12.17 -2.66 -18.90
C TRP A 83 11.91 -2.95 -20.39
N LEU A 84 10.64 -3.04 -20.82
CA LEU A 84 10.29 -3.26 -22.23
C LEU A 84 10.82 -2.13 -23.13
N MET A 85 10.66 -0.88 -22.68
CA MET A 85 11.22 0.27 -23.36
C MET A 85 12.74 0.13 -23.49
N SER A 86 13.44 -0.26 -22.41
CA SER A 86 14.90 -0.52 -22.39
C SER A 86 15.35 -1.55 -23.42
N GLN A 87 14.54 -2.57 -23.66
CA GLN A 87 14.80 -3.63 -24.64
C GLN A 87 14.36 -3.25 -26.06
N GLY A 88 13.87 -2.03 -26.29
CA GLY A 88 13.35 -1.60 -27.59
C GLY A 88 12.04 -2.29 -28.00
N LYS A 89 11.36 -2.99 -27.07
CA LYS A 89 10.10 -3.70 -27.31
C LYS A 89 8.89 -2.77 -27.17
N PRO A 90 7.76 -3.04 -27.84
CA PRO A 90 6.55 -2.28 -27.64
C PRO A 90 6.07 -2.40 -26.18
N ALA A 91 5.95 -1.27 -25.49
CA ALA A 91 5.54 -1.22 -24.09
C ALA A 91 4.09 -0.72 -23.90
N SER A 92 3.35 -0.48 -24.99
CA SER A 92 1.99 0.07 -24.96
C SER A 92 1.03 -0.82 -24.16
N TRP A 93 1.17 -2.15 -24.26
CA TRP A 93 0.30 -3.13 -23.60
C TRP A 93 0.51 -3.22 -22.09
N THR A 94 1.65 -2.75 -21.55
CA THR A 94 1.85 -2.60 -20.10
C THR A 94 1.55 -1.18 -19.64
N PHE A 95 1.84 -0.18 -20.47
CA PHE A 95 1.67 1.22 -20.13
C PHE A 95 0.19 1.62 -19.99
N TYR A 96 -0.70 1.19 -20.90
CA TYR A 96 -2.12 1.55 -20.79
C TYR A 96 -2.78 0.95 -19.53
N PRO A 97 -2.63 -0.35 -19.21
CA PRO A 97 -3.14 -0.91 -17.96
C PRO A 97 -2.52 -0.24 -16.73
N MET A 98 -1.23 0.09 -16.77
CA MET A 98 -0.56 0.80 -15.67
C MET A 98 -1.23 2.14 -15.35
N VAL A 99 -1.45 2.98 -16.37
CA VAL A 99 -2.09 4.30 -16.20
C VAL A 99 -3.54 4.14 -15.75
N PHE A 100 -4.30 3.26 -16.39
CA PHE A 100 -5.69 3.02 -16.03
C PHE A 100 -5.84 2.57 -14.57
N MET A 101 -5.04 1.57 -14.17
CA MET A 101 -5.02 1.06 -12.80
C MET A 101 -4.64 2.17 -11.82
N PHE A 102 -3.57 2.92 -12.10
CA PHE A 102 -3.13 4.01 -11.24
C PHE A 102 -4.23 5.07 -11.02
N VAL A 103 -4.87 5.52 -12.09
CA VAL A 103 -5.90 6.57 -12.03
C VAL A 103 -7.14 6.06 -11.30
N THR A 104 -7.62 4.86 -11.63
CA THR A 104 -8.82 4.29 -11.00
C THR A 104 -8.60 3.99 -9.52
N THR A 105 -7.44 3.46 -9.14
CA THR A 105 -7.07 3.24 -7.73
C THR A 105 -6.94 4.54 -6.97
N THR A 106 -6.28 5.56 -7.53
CA THR A 106 -6.14 6.87 -6.87
C THR A 106 -7.50 7.53 -6.67
N ALA A 107 -8.38 7.49 -7.67
CA ALA A 107 -9.74 8.02 -7.56
C ALA A 107 -10.56 7.27 -6.49
N ALA A 108 -10.44 5.94 -6.42
CA ALA A 108 -11.12 5.13 -5.41
C ALA A 108 -10.62 5.44 -3.99
N LEU A 109 -9.32 5.67 -3.81
CA LEU A 109 -8.73 6.05 -2.52
C LEU A 109 -9.18 7.46 -2.10
N ILE A 110 -9.22 8.43 -3.02
CA ILE A 110 -9.75 9.78 -2.76
C ILE A 110 -11.22 9.68 -2.32
N TYR A 111 -12.05 8.95 -3.08
CA TYR A 111 -13.47 8.79 -2.77
C TYR A 111 -13.69 8.13 -1.41
N THR A 112 -12.94 7.07 -1.12
CA THR A 112 -13.01 6.35 0.16
C THR A 112 -12.59 7.24 1.32
N SER A 113 -11.42 7.89 1.22
CA SER A 113 -10.90 8.79 2.26
C SER A 113 -11.87 9.95 2.52
N TYR A 114 -12.37 10.59 1.47
CA TYR A 114 -13.32 11.69 1.58
C TYR A 114 -14.61 11.26 2.27
N ASN A 115 -15.18 10.11 1.92
CA ASN A 115 -16.41 9.61 2.55
C ASN A 115 -16.21 9.27 4.03
N LEU A 116 -15.08 8.67 4.39
CA LEU A 116 -14.75 8.36 5.79
C LEU A 116 -14.62 9.64 6.61
N LEU A 117 -13.85 10.63 6.12
CA LEU A 117 -13.66 11.91 6.78
C LEU A 117 -14.95 12.74 6.82
N LYS A 118 -15.73 12.77 5.74
CA LYS A 118 -17.01 13.47 5.70
C LYS A 118 -17.95 12.96 6.78
N ARG A 119 -18.08 11.64 6.95
CA ARG A 119 -18.93 11.04 8.00
C ARG A 119 -18.51 11.47 9.41
N VAL A 120 -17.20 11.63 9.62
CA VAL A 120 -16.62 12.16 10.88
C VAL A 120 -16.99 13.63 11.06
N PHE A 121 -16.75 14.48 10.06
CA PHE A 121 -17.00 15.92 10.15
C PHE A 121 -18.49 16.28 10.24
N THR A 122 -19.38 15.49 9.63
CA THR A 122 -20.84 15.70 9.73
C THR A 122 -21.44 15.17 11.03
N GLY A 123 -20.63 14.62 11.95
CA GLY A 123 -21.11 14.06 13.22
C GLY A 123 -22.02 12.83 13.05
N ALA A 124 -22.00 12.20 11.87
CA ALA A 124 -22.86 11.05 11.54
C ALA A 124 -22.41 9.76 12.23
N VAL A 125 -21.23 9.76 12.84
CA VAL A 125 -20.65 8.63 13.57
C VAL A 125 -20.24 9.05 14.97
N LYS A 126 -20.54 8.20 15.95
CA LYS A 126 -20.25 8.40 17.39
C LYS A 126 -19.52 7.17 17.94
N GLY A 127 -18.84 7.35 19.08
CA GLY A 127 -18.14 6.26 19.77
C GLY A 127 -16.97 5.68 18.95
N GLU A 128 -16.82 4.35 18.96
CA GLU A 128 -15.70 3.64 18.30
C GLU A 128 -15.64 3.86 16.78
N ALA A 129 -16.79 4.09 16.15
CA ALA A 129 -16.86 4.38 14.73
C ALA A 129 -16.28 5.75 14.37
N LEU A 130 -16.26 6.72 15.30
CA LEU A 130 -15.62 8.02 15.08
C LEU A 130 -14.11 7.83 14.94
N VAL A 131 -13.50 7.11 15.89
CA VAL A 131 -12.05 6.86 15.91
C VAL A 131 -11.63 6.05 14.68
N GLY A 132 -12.38 4.99 14.37
CA GLY A 132 -12.13 4.15 13.19
C GLY A 132 -12.21 4.95 11.88
N ASN A 133 -13.31 5.66 11.62
CA ASN A 133 -13.45 6.43 10.38
C ASN A 133 -12.42 7.56 10.27
N THR A 134 -12.05 8.19 11.39
CA THR A 134 -11.04 9.24 11.41
C THR A 134 -9.67 8.68 11.04
N LEU A 135 -9.23 7.63 11.74
CA LEU A 135 -7.92 7.00 11.51
C LEU A 135 -7.80 6.47 10.07
N MET A 136 -8.84 5.83 9.57
CA MET A 136 -8.85 5.25 8.21
C MET A 136 -8.98 6.33 7.14
N GLY A 137 -9.70 7.40 7.42
CA GLY A 137 -9.74 8.59 6.59
C GLY A 137 -8.35 9.18 6.38
N PHE A 138 -7.56 9.30 7.47
CA PHE A 138 -6.17 9.75 7.42
C PHE A 138 -5.23 8.78 6.71
N VAL A 139 -5.34 7.47 6.97
CA VAL A 139 -4.56 6.45 6.24
C VAL A 139 -4.86 6.51 4.75
N GLY A 140 -6.14 6.63 4.36
CA GLY A 140 -6.53 6.78 2.96
C GLY A 140 -5.94 8.05 2.33
N PHE A 141 -5.99 9.18 3.05
CA PHE A 141 -5.38 10.42 2.59
C PHE A 141 -3.86 10.30 2.43
N PHE A 142 -3.18 9.62 3.36
CA PHE A 142 -1.76 9.32 3.26
C PHE A 142 -1.44 8.47 2.02
N LEU A 143 -2.24 7.45 1.71
CA LEU A 143 -2.08 6.64 0.51
C LEU A 143 -2.26 7.44 -0.79
N VAL A 144 -3.17 8.43 -0.79
CA VAL A 144 -3.31 9.34 -1.94
C VAL A 144 -2.06 10.18 -2.13
N ILE A 145 -1.47 10.71 -1.06
CA ILE A 145 -0.19 11.44 -1.13
C ILE A 145 0.91 10.52 -1.67
N ALA A 146 1.01 9.30 -1.15
CA ALA A 146 1.98 8.31 -1.62
C ALA A 146 1.79 7.98 -3.11
N ALA A 147 0.54 7.85 -3.58
CA ALA A 147 0.24 7.65 -4.99
C ALA A 147 0.74 8.84 -5.83
N ILE A 148 0.47 10.07 -5.41
CA ILE A 148 0.94 11.28 -6.11
C ILE A 148 2.46 11.32 -6.21
N ILE A 149 3.18 11.03 -5.12
CA ILE A 149 4.65 10.93 -5.13
C ILE A 149 5.10 9.87 -6.15
N LEU A 150 4.47 8.70 -6.14
CA LEU A 150 4.77 7.61 -7.06
C LEU A 150 4.50 8.00 -8.53
N ALA A 151 3.47 8.80 -8.80
CA ALA A 151 3.23 9.34 -10.14
C ALA A 151 4.38 10.25 -10.60
N PHE A 152 4.86 11.15 -9.74
CA PHE A 152 6.00 12.01 -10.07
C PHE A 152 7.27 11.21 -10.33
N GLU A 153 7.57 10.22 -9.47
CA GLU A 153 8.72 9.34 -9.65
C GLU A 153 8.61 8.51 -10.93
N GLY A 154 7.42 7.99 -11.24
CA GLY A 154 7.18 7.21 -12.44
C GLY A 154 7.33 8.03 -13.72
N VAL A 155 6.79 9.24 -13.76
CA VAL A 155 6.99 10.17 -14.89
C VAL A 155 8.47 10.50 -15.06
N LYS A 156 9.17 10.83 -13.96
CA LYS A 156 10.61 11.12 -13.98
C LYS A 156 11.43 9.93 -14.48
N ALA A 157 11.09 8.70 -14.07
CA ALA A 157 11.76 7.48 -14.51
C ALA A 157 11.62 7.27 -16.02
N ILE A 158 10.42 7.44 -16.57
CA ILE A 158 10.16 7.33 -18.01
C ILE A 158 10.87 8.44 -18.79
N MET A 159 10.84 9.69 -18.30
CA MET A 159 11.52 10.83 -18.95
C MET A 159 13.03 10.65 -18.96
N ARG A 160 13.63 10.19 -17.85
CA ARG A 160 15.06 9.88 -17.77
C ARG A 160 15.44 8.83 -18.81
N TYR A 161 14.64 7.77 -18.96
CA TYR A 161 14.86 6.75 -19.98
C TYR A 161 14.80 7.33 -21.42
N LYS A 162 13.82 8.20 -21.72
CA LYS A 162 13.76 8.89 -23.01
C LYS A 162 14.99 9.75 -23.28
N SER A 163 15.45 10.53 -22.29
CA SER A 163 16.63 11.39 -22.44
C SER A 163 17.92 10.61 -22.73
N MET A 164 18.11 9.44 -22.11
CA MET A 164 19.27 8.58 -22.33
C MET A 164 19.25 7.93 -23.73
N ARG A 165 18.07 7.55 -24.26
CA ARG A 165 17.94 7.09 -25.65
C ARG A 165 18.28 8.18 -26.67
N VAL A 166 17.87 9.42 -26.41
CA VAL A 166 18.12 10.55 -27.33
C VAL A 166 19.61 10.87 -27.41
N GLN A 167 20.36 10.76 -26.30
CA GLN A 167 21.82 10.96 -26.28
C GLN A 167 22.60 9.77 -26.86
N GLY A 168 22.05 8.55 -26.83
CA GLY A 168 22.70 7.33 -27.34
C GLY A 168 22.48 7.04 -28.83
N ALA A 169 21.83 7.92 -29.60
CA ALA A 169 21.74 7.80 -31.04
C ALA A 169 22.96 8.51 -31.68
N PRO A 170 24.02 7.78 -32.11
CA PRO A 170 25.05 8.40 -32.93
C PRO A 170 24.38 8.93 -34.20
N ALA A 171 24.76 10.15 -34.56
CA ALA A 171 24.42 10.78 -35.82
C ALA A 171 24.58 9.76 -36.94
N LYS A 172 23.48 9.48 -37.66
CA LYS A 172 23.58 8.87 -38.98
C LYS A 172 24.27 9.90 -39.88
N ALA A 173 25.59 9.77 -39.99
CA ALA A 173 26.39 10.32 -41.08
C ALA A 173 26.59 9.21 -42.11
#